data_AF-A0A7S2MQZ9-F1
#
_entry.id   AF-A0A7S2MQZ9-F1
#
_cell.length_a   1.000
_cell.length_b   1.000
_cell.length_c   1.000
_cell.angle_alpha   90.00
_cell.angle_beta   90.00
_cell.angle_gamma   90.00
#
_symmetry.space_group_name_H-M   'P 1'
#
loop_
_entity.id
_entity.type
_entity.pdbx_description
1 polymer ?
#
loop_
_entity_poly.entity_id
_entity_poly.type
_entity_poly.pdbx_seq_one_letter_code
_entity_poly.pdbx_strand_id
1 'polypeptide(L)'
;VELQQSHLLLSTFLKEQLNDMEQIDRVGLVDVHTGLGPKGFDTILSGGDADTLLSILQDDKNDEDIKKHIASFGTAGSAGSGYDDVVGDTATGIGSLFLPSTSYLSMTQEFGTVKAVFVAQALREENAAYWYAPWNRIRAAQRVRSAFYLHDDPQWKADIVKRGADVFWKMHKYLE
;
A
#
# COMPACT_ATOMS: atom_id res chain seq x y z
N VAL A 1 -18.86 2.58 11.62
CA VAL A 1 -18.08 3.09 10.47
C VAL A 1 -18.69 2.46 9.23
N GLU A 2 -19.03 3.26 8.22
CA GLU A 2 -19.56 2.77 6.95
C GLU A 2 -18.39 2.37 6.03
N LEU A 3 -18.45 1.20 5.41
CA LEU A 3 -17.42 0.75 4.46
C LEU A 3 -17.59 1.48 3.13
N GLN A 4 -16.47 1.90 2.53
CA GLN A 4 -16.46 2.35 1.14
C GLN A 4 -16.90 1.20 0.21
N GLN A 5 -17.57 1.54 -0.89
CA GLN A 5 -18.10 0.53 -1.84
C GLN A 5 -17.02 -0.43 -2.37
N SER A 6 -15.78 0.05 -2.55
CA SER A 6 -14.66 -0.79 -2.95
C SER A 6 -14.33 -1.87 -1.93
N HIS A 7 -14.39 -1.53 -0.63
CA HIS A 7 -14.11 -2.47 0.45
C HIS A 7 -15.25 -3.48 0.63
N LEU A 8 -16.50 -3.07 0.39
CA LEU A 8 -17.62 -4.00 0.32
C LEU A 8 -17.41 -5.05 -0.77
N LEU A 9 -17.10 -4.61 -2.00
CA LEU A 9 -16.83 -5.51 -3.13
C LEU A 9 -15.66 -6.46 -2.85
N LEU A 10 -14.56 -5.93 -2.31
CA LEU A 10 -13.39 -6.74 -1.97
C LEU A 10 -13.71 -7.77 -0.87
N SER A 11 -14.45 -7.36 0.16
CA SER A 11 -14.85 -8.25 1.26
C SER A 11 -15.78 -9.36 0.77
N THR A 12 -16.73 -9.03 -0.10
CA THR A 12 -17.61 -10.01 -0.74
C THR A 12 -16.80 -11.00 -1.57
N PHE A 13 -15.92 -10.49 -2.44
CA PHE A 13 -15.06 -11.35 -3.26
C PHE A 13 -14.23 -12.31 -2.41
N LEU A 14 -13.57 -11.83 -1.34
CA LEU A 14 -12.75 -12.68 -0.48
C LEU A 14 -13.59 -13.76 0.22
N LYS A 15 -14.78 -13.42 0.72
CA LYS A 15 -15.69 -14.41 1.34
C LYS A 15 -16.18 -15.46 0.35
N GLU A 16 -16.39 -15.08 -0.91
CA GLU A 16 -16.82 -16.00 -1.97
C GLU A 16 -15.68 -16.90 -2.46
N GLN A 17 -14.45 -16.41 -2.47
CA GLN A 17 -13.29 -17.19 -2.93
C GLN A 17 -12.66 -18.05 -1.82
N LEU A 18 -12.76 -17.63 -0.57
CA LEU A 18 -12.19 -18.30 0.60
C LEU A 18 -13.31 -18.98 1.39
N ASN A 19 -13.85 -20.08 0.87
CA ASN A 19 -15.02 -20.76 1.46
C ASN A 19 -14.84 -21.22 2.92
N ASP A 20 -13.60 -21.37 3.39
CA ASP A 20 -13.24 -21.84 4.72
C ASP A 20 -12.42 -20.79 5.50
N MET A 21 -12.83 -19.51 5.49
CA MET A 21 -12.08 -18.44 6.18
C MET A 21 -11.81 -18.73 7.67
N GLU A 22 -12.71 -19.46 8.33
CA GLU A 22 -12.58 -19.87 9.73
C GLU A 22 -11.46 -20.90 9.97
N GLN A 23 -11.00 -21.59 8.91
CA GLN A 23 -9.90 -22.56 8.98
C GLN A 23 -8.54 -21.92 8.62
N ILE A 24 -8.52 -20.64 8.27
CA ILE A 24 -7.28 -19.95 7.89
C ILE A 24 -6.53 -19.52 9.15
N ASP A 25 -5.42 -20.21 9.42
CA ASP A 25 -4.58 -19.95 10.58
C ASP A 25 -3.58 -18.80 10.36
N ARG A 26 -3.22 -18.51 9.11
CA ARG A 26 -2.22 -17.49 8.74
C ARG A 26 -2.63 -16.71 7.50
N VAL A 27 -2.45 -15.39 7.53
CA VAL A 27 -2.74 -14.49 6.42
C VAL A 27 -1.62 -13.46 6.29
N GLY A 28 -1.08 -13.33 5.08
CA GLY A 28 -0.19 -12.25 4.70
C GLY A 28 -0.87 -11.33 3.68
N LEU A 29 -0.96 -10.04 3.98
CA LEU A 29 -1.45 -9.02 3.07
C LEU A 29 -0.29 -8.12 2.62
N VAL A 30 -0.14 -7.96 1.30
CA VAL A 30 0.74 -6.95 0.69
C VAL A 30 -0.13 -5.98 -0.09
N ASP A 31 -0.32 -4.77 0.45
CA ASP A 31 -1.05 -3.69 -0.21
C ASP A 31 -0.09 -2.90 -1.10
N VAL A 32 -0.11 -3.19 -2.40
CA VAL A 32 0.77 -2.54 -3.38
C VAL A 32 0.07 -1.33 -3.97
N HIS A 33 0.67 -0.15 -3.78
CA HIS A 33 0.14 1.08 -4.33
C HIS A 33 1.25 2.09 -4.64
N THR A 34 0.89 3.11 -5.40
CA THR A 34 1.80 4.20 -5.76
C THR A 34 1.58 5.39 -4.84
N GLY A 35 2.66 6.03 -4.43
CA GLY A 35 2.60 7.16 -3.53
C GLY A 35 3.79 8.09 -3.70
N LEU A 36 4.38 8.47 -2.56
CA LEU A 36 5.47 9.41 -2.51
C LEU A 36 6.82 8.69 -2.49
N GLY A 37 7.89 9.46 -2.67
CA GLY A 37 9.26 8.94 -2.66
C GLY A 37 9.93 8.85 -4.03
N PRO A 38 11.13 8.26 -4.10
CA PRO A 38 11.90 8.18 -5.33
C PRO A 38 11.21 7.32 -6.38
N LYS A 39 11.25 7.77 -7.64
CA LYS A 39 10.69 7.06 -8.77
C LYS A 39 11.23 5.63 -8.86
N GLY A 40 10.32 4.65 -8.90
CA GLY A 40 10.65 3.22 -9.12
C GLY A 40 11.22 2.52 -7.88
N PHE A 41 11.17 3.22 -6.74
CA PHE A 41 11.61 2.71 -5.46
C PHE A 41 10.41 2.63 -4.52
N ASP A 42 10.34 1.56 -3.74
CA ASP A 42 9.30 1.36 -2.74
C ASP A 42 9.75 1.75 -1.34
N THR A 43 8.78 2.18 -0.55
CA THR A 43 8.84 2.19 0.90
C THR A 43 7.82 1.18 1.42
N ILE A 44 8.26 0.30 2.31
CA ILE A 44 7.42 -0.69 2.97
C ILE A 44 6.99 -0.11 4.32
N LEU A 45 5.69 0.13 4.44
CA LEU A 45 5.04 0.63 5.62
C LEU A 45 4.36 -0.53 6.39
N SER A 46 4.50 -0.52 7.70
CA SER A 46 3.95 -1.56 8.57
C SER A 46 3.01 -1.00 9.62
N GLY A 47 1.86 -1.65 9.79
CA GLY A 47 1.04 -1.56 11.00
C GLY A 47 1.47 -2.53 12.10
N GLY A 48 2.40 -3.45 11.81
CA GLY A 48 2.92 -4.47 12.74
C GLY A 48 4.36 -4.23 13.19
N ASP A 49 4.90 -5.19 13.95
CA ASP A 49 6.26 -5.18 14.46
C ASP A 49 7.32 -5.07 13.34
N ALA A 50 8.16 -4.04 13.42
CA ALA A 50 9.20 -3.76 12.43
C ALA A 50 10.27 -4.86 12.38
N ASP A 51 10.54 -5.54 13.50
CA ASP A 51 11.53 -6.63 13.55
C ASP A 51 11.04 -7.86 12.78
N THR A 52 9.75 -8.18 12.89
CA THR A 52 9.10 -9.22 12.10
C THR A 52 9.22 -8.93 10.60
N LEU A 53 8.92 -7.70 10.15
CA LEU A 53 9.08 -7.34 8.74
C LEU A 53 10.53 -7.41 8.29
N LEU A 54 11.47 -6.91 9.10
CA LEU A 54 12.88 -6.99 8.78
C LEU A 54 13.30 -8.44 8.58
N SER A 55 12.83 -9.36 9.43
CA SER A 55 13.13 -10.80 9.31
C SER A 55 12.61 -11.44 8.01
N ILE A 56 11.53 -10.89 7.43
CA ILE A 56 10.93 -11.37 6.18
C ILE A 56 11.64 -10.77 4.97
N LEU A 57 11.98 -9.49 5.05
CA LEU A 57 12.44 -8.71 3.91
C LEU A 57 13.95 -8.76 3.70
N GLN A 58 14.69 -9.03 4.78
CA GLN A 58 16.15 -9.02 4.79
C GLN A 58 16.71 -10.35 4.29
N ASP A 59 17.21 -10.35 3.05
CA ASP A 59 17.90 -11.51 2.46
C ASP A 59 19.28 -11.75 3.08
N ASP A 60 20.01 -10.66 3.39
CA ASP A 60 21.31 -10.67 4.07
C ASP A 60 21.23 -9.78 5.31
N LYS A 61 21.60 -10.33 6.48
CA LYS A 61 21.62 -9.60 7.76
C LYS A 61 22.53 -8.36 7.76
N ASN A 62 23.43 -8.26 6.79
CA ASN A 62 24.33 -7.13 6.59
C ASN A 62 23.82 -6.12 5.56
N ASP A 63 22.67 -6.37 4.92
CA ASP A 63 22.02 -5.40 4.04
C ASP A 63 21.43 -4.27 4.90
N GLU A 64 22.20 -3.20 5.07
CA GLU A 64 21.78 -1.99 5.76
C GLU A 64 20.88 -1.09 4.88
N ASP A 65 20.77 -1.38 3.57
CA ASP A 65 19.91 -0.61 2.67
C ASP A 65 18.43 -0.99 2.83
N ILE A 66 18.11 -2.24 3.21
CA ILE A 66 16.73 -2.66 3.49
C ILE A 66 16.08 -1.83 4.61
N LYS A 67 16.85 -1.37 5.60
CA LYS A 67 16.35 -0.51 6.68
C LYS A 67 15.91 0.86 6.18
N LYS A 68 16.45 1.31 5.04
CA LYS A 68 16.01 2.56 4.38
C LYS A 68 14.71 2.35 3.60
N HIS A 69 14.34 1.10 3.32
CA HIS A 69 13.10 0.75 2.63
C HIS A 69 11.94 0.57 3.61
N ILE A 70 12.20 0.29 4.89
CA ILE A 70 11.16 0.05 5.90
C ILE A 70 10.89 1.34 6.69
N ALA A 71 9.63 1.71 6.80
CA ALA A 71 9.18 2.77 7.69
C ALA A 71 7.98 2.31 8.51
N SER A 72 7.93 2.70 9.78
CA SER A 72 6.75 2.45 10.62
C SER A 72 5.78 3.62 10.51
N PHE A 73 4.48 3.36 10.49
CA PHE A 73 3.46 4.41 10.55
C PHE A 73 3.69 5.31 11.78
N GLY A 74 3.50 6.61 11.60
CA GLY A 74 3.60 7.63 12.65
C GLY A 74 5.00 7.87 13.24
N THR A 75 6.06 7.33 12.63
CA THR A 75 7.43 7.68 13.05
C THR A 75 7.82 9.03 12.44
N ALA A 76 8.01 10.04 13.29
CA ALA A 76 8.38 11.39 12.89
C ALA A 76 9.62 11.40 11.98
N GLY A 77 9.52 12.05 10.82
CA GLY A 77 10.60 12.13 9.83
C GLY A 77 10.74 10.91 8.91
N SER A 78 9.87 9.90 9.05
CA SER A 78 9.76 8.79 8.09
C SER A 78 8.65 9.04 7.07
N ALA A 79 8.57 8.21 6.02
CA ALA A 79 7.44 8.22 5.09
C ALA A 79 6.08 7.97 5.78
N GLY A 80 6.09 7.37 6.98
CA GLY A 80 4.88 7.09 7.77
C GLY A 80 4.32 8.28 8.55
N SER A 81 5.02 9.42 8.64
CA SER A 81 4.60 10.59 9.45
C SER A 81 3.45 11.41 8.84
N GLY A 82 2.84 10.92 7.75
CA GLY A 82 1.61 11.48 7.18
C GLY A 82 0.36 10.68 7.55
N TYR A 83 0.53 9.57 8.27
CA TYR A 83 -0.53 8.60 8.54
C TYR A 83 -1.01 8.62 9.99
N ASP A 84 -0.52 9.54 10.82
CA ASP A 84 -0.79 9.57 12.28
C ASP A 84 -2.28 9.58 12.62
N ASP A 85 -3.08 10.28 11.81
CA ASP A 85 -4.53 10.44 12.01
C ASP A 85 -5.37 9.57 11.06
N VAL A 86 -4.75 8.66 10.31
CA VAL A 86 -5.46 7.80 9.36
C VAL A 86 -6.24 6.72 10.11
N VAL A 87 -7.54 6.63 9.82
CA VAL A 87 -8.44 5.61 10.37
C VAL A 87 -9.15 4.88 9.24
N GLY A 88 -9.42 3.59 9.43
CA GLY A 88 -10.16 2.78 8.46
C GLY A 88 -9.35 2.45 7.20
N ASP A 89 -8.11 2.00 7.39
CA ASP A 89 -7.24 1.54 6.31
C ASP A 89 -7.58 0.12 5.83
N THR A 90 -7.08 -0.23 4.63
CA THR A 90 -7.34 -1.52 3.99
C THR A 90 -6.79 -2.69 4.80
N ALA A 91 -5.62 -2.55 5.43
CA ALA A 91 -5.02 -3.62 6.19
C ALA A 91 -5.87 -3.98 7.43
N THR A 92 -6.35 -2.98 8.18
CA THR A 92 -7.27 -3.19 9.30
C THR A 92 -8.60 -3.76 8.83
N GLY A 93 -9.16 -3.22 7.74
CA GLY A 93 -10.44 -3.67 7.18
C GLY A 93 -10.43 -5.14 6.75
N ILE A 94 -9.40 -5.57 6.03
CA ILE A 94 -9.25 -6.97 5.60
C ILE A 94 -8.93 -7.90 6.77
N GLY A 95 -8.04 -7.48 7.69
CA GLY A 95 -7.73 -8.27 8.87
C GLY A 95 -8.97 -8.60 9.72
N SER A 96 -9.94 -7.68 9.78
CA SER A 96 -11.20 -7.89 10.51
C SER A 96 -12.12 -8.98 9.94
N LEU A 97 -11.84 -9.51 8.74
CA LEU A 97 -12.61 -10.59 8.12
C LEU A 97 -12.25 -11.97 8.68
N PHE A 98 -11.09 -12.10 9.34
CA PHE A 98 -10.58 -13.37 9.85
C PHE A 98 -10.82 -13.53 11.36
N LEU A 99 -10.66 -14.74 11.88
CA LEU A 99 -10.83 -15.00 13.31
C LEU A 99 -9.72 -14.31 14.11
N PRO A 100 -9.98 -13.91 15.37
CA PRO A 100 -8.94 -13.34 16.23
C PRO A 100 -7.74 -14.27 16.49
N SER A 101 -7.91 -15.58 16.28
CA SER A 101 -6.83 -16.58 16.38
C SER A 101 -5.96 -16.66 15.13
N THR A 102 -6.40 -16.10 14.00
CA THR A 102 -5.63 -16.08 12.75
C THR A 102 -4.42 -15.17 12.91
N SER A 103 -3.22 -15.69 12.64
CA SER A 103 -2.00 -14.90 12.56
C SER A 103 -2.05 -14.03 11.30
N TYR A 104 -2.27 -12.73 11.50
CA TYR A 104 -2.40 -11.75 10.43
C TYR A 104 -1.18 -10.84 10.37
N LEU A 105 -0.51 -10.81 9.23
CA LEU A 105 0.55 -9.87 8.93
C LEU A 105 0.17 -9.04 7.71
N SER A 106 0.35 -7.73 7.79
CA SER A 106 0.09 -6.81 6.69
C SER A 106 1.24 -5.84 6.51
N MET A 107 1.50 -5.50 5.27
CA MET A 107 2.42 -4.43 4.90
C MET A 107 1.86 -3.68 3.69
N THR A 108 2.17 -2.39 3.65
CA THR A 108 1.87 -1.52 2.53
C THR A 108 3.16 -1.24 1.78
N GLN A 109 3.19 -1.53 0.48
CA GLN A 109 4.35 -1.28 -0.38
C GLN A 109 4.05 -0.09 -1.28
N GLU A 110 4.57 1.08 -0.90
CA GLU A 110 4.33 2.35 -1.57
C GLU A 110 5.45 2.69 -2.57
N PHE A 111 5.13 2.80 -3.85
CA PHE A 111 6.09 3.15 -4.90
C PHE A 111 6.07 4.63 -5.27
N GLY A 112 7.26 5.26 -5.29
CA GLY A 112 7.41 6.64 -5.71
C GLY A 112 7.16 6.88 -7.20
N THR A 113 6.65 8.07 -7.52
CA THR A 113 6.16 8.45 -8.86
C THR A 113 6.80 9.76 -9.33
N VAL A 114 6.03 10.84 -9.40
CA VAL A 114 6.51 12.20 -9.65
C VAL A 114 6.88 12.89 -8.34
N LYS A 115 7.55 14.05 -8.41
CA LYS A 115 7.85 14.85 -7.21
C LYS A 115 6.56 15.19 -6.45
N ALA A 116 6.62 15.14 -5.12
CA ALA A 116 5.46 15.36 -4.23
C ALA A 116 4.68 16.65 -4.50
N VAL A 117 5.35 17.72 -4.96
CA VAL A 117 4.69 18.99 -5.35
C VAL A 117 3.69 18.81 -6.49
N PHE A 118 3.97 17.92 -7.45
CA PHE A 118 3.07 17.63 -8.56
C PHE A 118 1.90 16.73 -8.13
N VAL A 119 2.14 15.79 -7.21
CA VAL A 119 1.07 15.01 -6.56
C VAL A 119 0.12 15.94 -5.81
N ALA A 120 0.66 16.83 -4.97
CA ALA A 120 -0.12 17.80 -4.21
C ALA A 120 -0.92 18.75 -5.13
N GLN A 121 -0.31 19.21 -6.22
CA GLN A 121 -1.02 20.01 -7.22
C GLN A 121 -2.20 19.26 -7.82
N ALA A 122 -1.98 18.03 -8.29
CA ALA A 122 -3.03 17.23 -8.93
C ALA A 122 -4.20 16.94 -7.98
N LEU A 123 -3.90 16.58 -6.72
CA LEU A 123 -4.92 16.36 -5.68
C LEU A 123 -5.71 17.62 -5.38
N ARG A 124 -5.05 18.79 -5.26
CA ARG A 124 -5.74 20.06 -5.04
C ARG A 124 -6.64 20.44 -6.20
N GLU A 125 -6.19 20.22 -7.43
CA GLU A 125 -6.98 20.47 -8.65
C GLU A 125 -8.21 19.56 -8.73
N GLU A 126 -8.07 18.27 -8.41
CA GLU A 126 -9.20 17.34 -8.38
C GLU A 126 -10.20 17.68 -7.29
N ASN A 127 -9.75 17.96 -6.06
CA ASN A 127 -10.63 18.40 -4.99
C ASN A 127 -11.37 19.70 -5.36
N ALA A 128 -10.69 20.68 -5.94
CA ALA A 128 -11.34 21.90 -6.41
C ALA A 128 -12.39 21.62 -7.51
N ALA A 129 -12.08 20.72 -8.44
CA ALA A 129 -13.02 20.31 -9.47
C ALA A 129 -14.23 19.57 -8.88
N TYR A 130 -14.04 18.72 -7.87
CA TYR A 130 -15.12 18.02 -7.18
C TYR A 130 -16.15 19.00 -6.60
N TRP A 131 -15.70 20.05 -5.91
CA TRP A 131 -16.58 21.00 -5.22
C TRP A 131 -17.13 22.11 -6.12
N TYR A 132 -16.32 22.64 -7.03
CA TYR A 132 -16.62 23.91 -7.72
C TYR A 132 -16.69 23.82 -9.23
N ALA A 133 -16.20 22.74 -9.83
CA ALA A 133 -16.20 22.58 -11.29
C ALA A 133 -16.45 21.10 -11.68
N PRO A 134 -17.63 20.54 -11.37
CA PRO A 134 -17.92 19.12 -11.58
C PRO A 134 -17.79 18.69 -13.04
N TRP A 135 -18.02 19.61 -14.00
CA TRP A 135 -17.79 19.37 -15.43
C TRP A 135 -16.32 19.09 -15.78
N ASN A 136 -15.37 19.51 -14.93
CA ASN A 136 -13.95 19.29 -15.09
C ASN A 136 -13.42 18.09 -14.28
N ARG A 137 -14.27 17.40 -13.53
CA ARG A 137 -13.87 16.33 -12.60
C ARG A 137 -13.12 15.20 -13.30
N ILE A 138 -13.59 14.74 -14.46
CA ILE A 138 -12.94 13.65 -15.20
C ILE A 138 -11.51 14.03 -15.61
N ARG A 139 -11.33 15.26 -16.10
CA ARG A 139 -10.00 15.76 -16.50
C ARG A 139 -9.07 15.89 -15.30
N ALA A 140 -9.58 16.38 -14.16
CA ALA A 140 -8.78 16.50 -12.95
C ALA A 140 -8.42 15.13 -12.35
N ALA A 141 -9.34 14.17 -12.36
CA ALA A 141 -9.08 12.78 -11.98
C ALA A 141 -8.03 12.12 -12.87
N GLN A 142 -8.03 12.40 -14.18
CA GLN A 142 -6.98 11.95 -15.09
C GLN A 142 -5.60 12.53 -14.70
N ARG A 143 -5.52 13.80 -14.27
CA ARG A 143 -4.26 14.39 -13.78
C ARG A 143 -3.76 13.72 -12.51
N VAL A 144 -4.65 13.42 -11.57
CA VAL A 144 -4.30 12.63 -10.38
C VAL A 144 -3.76 11.27 -10.80
N ARG A 145 -4.47 10.56 -11.68
CA ARG A 145 -3.99 9.28 -12.21
C ARG A 145 -2.60 9.39 -12.84
N SER A 146 -2.35 10.42 -13.64
CA SER A 146 -1.03 10.62 -14.28
C SER A 146 0.07 11.03 -13.30
N ALA A 147 -0.27 11.63 -12.15
CA ALA A 147 0.69 11.88 -11.08
C ALA A 147 1.10 10.56 -10.40
N PHE A 148 0.17 9.63 -10.23
CA PHE A 148 0.41 8.34 -9.57
C PHE A 148 0.81 7.20 -10.52
N TYR A 149 0.63 7.34 -11.83
CA TYR A 149 0.95 6.31 -12.82
C TYR A 149 1.76 6.88 -13.97
N LEU A 150 3.03 6.47 -14.07
CA LEU A 150 3.93 6.93 -15.12
C LEU A 150 3.66 6.15 -16.43
N HIS A 151 2.82 6.75 -17.28
CA HIS A 151 2.32 6.13 -18.50
C HIS A 151 3.44 5.67 -19.45
N ASP A 152 4.46 6.52 -19.64
CA ASP A 152 5.48 6.34 -20.68
C ASP A 152 6.86 5.98 -20.09
N ASP A 153 6.89 5.46 -18.85
CA ASP A 153 8.12 5.03 -18.20
C ASP A 153 8.15 3.49 -18.05
N PRO A 154 8.67 2.76 -19.05
CA PRO A 154 8.72 1.30 -18.99
C PRO A 154 9.67 0.77 -17.91
N GLN A 155 10.71 1.53 -17.56
CA GLN A 155 11.65 1.13 -16.51
C GLN A 155 10.96 1.19 -15.14
N TRP A 156 10.24 2.27 -14.84
CA TRP A 156 9.45 2.40 -13.61
C TRP A 156 8.45 1.24 -13.44
N LYS A 157 7.77 0.84 -14.52
CA LYS A 157 6.85 -0.31 -14.49
C LYS A 157 7.59 -1.64 -14.24
N ALA A 158 8.74 -1.83 -14.87
CA ALA A 158 9.57 -3.00 -14.66
C ALA A 158 10.08 -3.08 -13.21
N ASP A 159 10.48 -1.94 -12.63
CA ASP A 159 10.94 -1.85 -11.25
C ASP A 159 9.82 -2.20 -10.26
N ILE A 160 8.59 -1.69 -10.49
CA ILE A 160 7.41 -2.04 -9.68
C ILE A 160 7.13 -3.54 -9.73
N VAL A 161 7.08 -4.14 -10.93
CA VAL A 161 6.81 -5.57 -11.06
C VAL A 161 7.88 -6.40 -10.36
N LYS A 162 9.15 -6.05 -10.54
CA LYS A 162 10.28 -6.76 -9.94
C LYS A 162 10.23 -6.68 -8.41
N ARG A 163 10.13 -5.48 -7.84
CA ARG A 163 10.13 -5.26 -6.39
C ARG A 163 8.84 -5.75 -5.73
N GLY A 164 7.70 -5.58 -6.39
CA GLY A 164 6.42 -6.11 -5.91
C GLY A 164 6.40 -7.63 -5.85
N ALA A 165 6.92 -8.29 -6.89
CA ALA A 165 7.06 -9.74 -6.90
C ALA A 165 8.02 -10.24 -5.82
N ASP A 166 9.14 -9.53 -5.59
CA ASP A 166 10.10 -9.87 -4.53
C ASP A 166 9.43 -9.90 -3.14
N VAL A 167 8.71 -8.84 -2.78
CA VAL A 167 7.97 -8.76 -1.51
C VAL A 167 6.89 -9.83 -1.42
N PHE A 168 6.14 -10.07 -2.51
CA PHE A 168 5.13 -11.13 -2.56
C PHE A 168 5.74 -12.51 -2.26
N TRP A 169 6.85 -12.87 -2.91
CA TRP A 169 7.47 -14.18 -2.72
C TRP A 169 8.10 -14.34 -1.33
N LYS A 170 8.64 -13.27 -0.76
CA LYS A 170 9.14 -13.27 0.63
C LYS A 170 8.02 -13.48 1.63
N MET A 171 6.88 -12.79 1.46
CA MET A 171 5.69 -13.01 2.26
C MET A 171 5.17 -14.44 2.11
N HIS A 172 5.08 -14.96 0.88
CA HIS A 172 4.64 -16.32 0.62
C HIS A 172 5.50 -17.35 1.37
N LYS A 173 6.83 -17.23 1.26
CA LYS A 173 7.79 -18.10 1.97
C LYS A 173 7.68 -18.01 3.50
N TYR A 174 7.32 -16.87 4.04
CA TYR A 174 7.11 -16.70 5.48
C TYR A 174 5.85 -17.43 5.99
N LEU A 175 4.83 -17.55 5.14
CA LEU A 175 3.57 -18.22 5.49
C LEU A 175 3.68 -19.75 5.47
N GLU A 176 4.55 -20.31 4.61
CA GLU A 176 4.94 -21.72 4.56
C GLU A 176 5.59 -22.21 5.88
#